data_AF-A0A2R7KDW2-F1
#
_entry.id   AF-A0A2R7KDW2-F1
#
_cell.length_a   1.000
_cell.length_b   1.000
_cell.length_c   1.000
_cell.angle_alpha   90.00
_cell.angle_beta   90.00
_cell.angle_gamma   90.00
#
_symmetry.space_group_name_H-M   'P 1'
#
loop_
_entity.id
_entity.type
_entity.pdbx_description
1 polymer ?
#
loop_
_entity_poly.entity_id
_entity_poly.type
_entity_poly.pdbx_seq_one_letter_code
_entity_poly.pdbx_strand_id
1 'polypeptide(L)'
;MQKLFLTYVLLSIFTVCNAQNKVKKINVKDYGIVANTKENLTAKVNQLIEALGNESVQIIFPKGRYDFYPDAKYYKTYYESNTYDADVRKLAILIKQKKNITIDAQQSDFVYHEHIQPFTLDNAENITIKNVNIDWDVPLTSEAEVIESDK
;
A
#
# COMPACT_ATOMS: atom_id res chain seq x y z
N MET A 1 -22.40 -33.73 -48.57
CA MET A 1 -22.84 -33.58 -47.15
C MET A 1 -21.68 -33.77 -46.15
N GLN A 2 -20.44 -33.37 -46.47
CA GLN A 2 -19.27 -33.53 -45.58
C GLN A 2 -18.57 -32.20 -45.22
N LYS A 3 -18.98 -31.06 -45.81
CA LYS A 3 -18.40 -29.75 -45.50
C LYS A 3 -19.11 -28.97 -44.38
N LEU A 4 -20.25 -29.49 -43.89
CA LEU A 4 -21.04 -28.82 -42.84
C LEU A 4 -20.65 -29.26 -41.42
N PHE A 5 -19.94 -30.37 -41.28
CA PHE A 5 -19.55 -30.93 -39.98
C PHE A 5 -18.24 -30.31 -39.43
N LEU A 6 -17.40 -29.76 -40.32
CA LEU A 6 -16.09 -29.23 -39.95
C LEU A 6 -16.17 -27.83 -39.31
N THR A 7 -17.27 -27.10 -39.53
CA THR A 7 -17.46 -25.75 -38.98
C THR A 7 -17.92 -25.76 -37.52
N TYR A 8 -18.53 -26.84 -37.05
CA TYR A 8 -19.03 -26.93 -35.67
C TYR A 8 -17.95 -27.37 -34.66
N VAL A 9 -16.85 -27.97 -35.11
CA VAL A 9 -15.77 -28.41 -34.21
C VAL A 9 -14.87 -27.24 -33.79
N LEU A 10 -14.76 -26.18 -34.60
CA LEU A 10 -13.92 -25.01 -34.29
C LEU A 10 -14.52 -24.04 -33.25
N LEU A 11 -15.82 -24.15 -32.92
CA LEU A 11 -16.48 -23.21 -32.01
C LEU A 11 -16.44 -23.64 -30.52
N SER A 12 -15.81 -24.78 -30.21
CA SER A 12 -15.85 -25.38 -28.88
C SER A 12 -14.60 -25.16 -28.00
N ILE A 13 -13.56 -24.49 -28.50
CA ILE A 13 -12.26 -24.36 -27.80
C ILE A 13 -12.05 -23.00 -27.09
N PHE A 14 -12.97 -22.03 -27.23
CA PHE A 14 -12.86 -20.73 -26.55
C PHE A 14 -13.67 -20.62 -25.24
N THR A 15 -13.88 -21.71 -24.51
CA THR A 15 -14.15 -21.60 -23.07
C THR A 15 -12.84 -21.33 -22.34
N VAL A 16 -12.32 -20.10 -22.53
CA VAL A 16 -11.36 -19.52 -21.60
C VAL A 16 -12.07 -19.50 -20.26
N CYS A 17 -11.68 -20.45 -19.41
CA CYS A 17 -12.05 -20.47 -18.01
C CYS A 17 -11.45 -19.21 -17.39
N ASN A 18 -12.21 -18.11 -17.43
CA ASN A 18 -11.97 -16.97 -16.57
C ASN A 18 -12.26 -17.47 -15.15
N ALA A 19 -11.27 -18.12 -14.54
CA ALA A 19 -11.20 -18.22 -13.10
C ALA A 19 -11.10 -16.77 -12.61
N GLN A 20 -12.24 -16.14 -12.32
CA GLN A 20 -12.28 -14.90 -11.59
C GLN A 20 -11.60 -15.19 -10.25
N ASN A 21 -10.32 -14.85 -10.14
CA ASN A 21 -9.60 -14.94 -8.88
C ASN A 21 -10.41 -14.12 -7.87
N LYS A 22 -11.04 -14.82 -6.93
CA LYS A 22 -11.89 -14.22 -5.91
C LYS A 22 -11.01 -13.32 -5.06
N VAL A 23 -11.14 -12.00 -5.23
CA VAL A 23 -10.40 -11.03 -4.44
C VAL A 23 -10.97 -11.03 -3.02
N LYS A 24 -10.14 -11.41 -2.04
CA LYS A 24 -10.47 -11.35 -0.62
C LYS A 24 -10.48 -9.89 -0.17
N LYS A 25 -11.61 -9.42 0.35
CA LYS A 25 -11.74 -8.06 0.89
C LYS A 25 -11.50 -8.08 2.40
N ILE A 26 -10.64 -7.19 2.87
CA ILE A 26 -10.28 -7.02 4.27
C ILE A 26 -10.61 -5.58 4.66
N ASN A 27 -11.51 -5.38 5.62
CA ASN A 27 -11.70 -4.07 6.24
C ASN A 27 -10.76 -3.96 7.43
N VAL A 28 -9.86 -2.99 7.43
CA VAL A 28 -8.83 -2.85 8.49
C VAL A 28 -9.44 -2.59 9.88
N LYS A 29 -10.67 -2.06 9.94
CA LYS A 29 -11.39 -1.86 11.21
C LYS A 29 -11.60 -3.18 11.95
N ASP A 30 -11.81 -4.28 11.23
CA ASP A 30 -12.02 -5.62 11.81
C ASP A 30 -10.73 -6.17 12.46
N TYR A 31 -9.60 -5.51 12.23
CA TYR A 31 -8.28 -5.83 12.77
C TYR A 31 -7.79 -4.78 13.79
N GLY A 32 -8.69 -3.93 14.30
CA GLY A 32 -8.36 -2.92 15.31
C GLY A 32 -7.54 -1.73 14.79
N ILE A 33 -7.49 -1.55 13.46
CA ILE A 33 -6.91 -0.38 12.80
C ILE A 33 -8.06 0.62 12.59
N VAL A 34 -8.12 1.62 13.46
CA VAL A 34 -9.26 2.56 13.55
C VAL A 34 -8.79 3.97 13.22
N ALA A 35 -9.51 4.63 12.31
CA ALA A 35 -9.24 6.01 11.92
C ALA A 35 -9.50 7.02 13.05
N ASN A 36 -8.90 8.19 12.95
CA ASN A 36 -9.11 9.37 13.79
C ASN A 36 -8.76 9.16 15.28
N THR A 37 -7.86 8.22 15.57
CA THR A 37 -7.41 7.90 16.95
C THR A 37 -6.10 8.58 17.31
N LYS A 38 -5.29 8.98 16.30
CA LYS A 38 -3.89 9.38 16.44
C LYS A 38 -2.98 8.30 17.07
N GLU A 39 -3.47 7.08 17.20
CA GLU A 39 -2.64 5.96 17.64
C GLU A 39 -1.59 5.63 16.57
N ASN A 40 -0.44 5.11 16.99
CA ASN A 40 0.54 4.58 16.06
C ASN A 40 0.04 3.27 15.42
N LEU A 41 -0.23 3.30 14.13
CA LEU A 41 -0.74 2.15 13.38
C LEU A 41 0.33 1.34 12.64
N THR A 42 1.59 1.76 12.68
CA THR A 42 2.71 1.10 11.98
C THR A 42 2.76 -0.40 12.28
N ALA A 43 2.74 -0.81 13.55
CA ALA A 43 2.77 -2.23 13.90
C ALA A 43 1.54 -3.00 13.40
N LYS A 44 0.33 -2.48 13.66
CA LYS A 44 -0.93 -3.17 13.33
C LYS A 44 -1.07 -3.39 11.82
N VAL A 45 -0.75 -2.38 11.01
CA VAL A 45 -0.85 -2.45 9.54
C VAL A 45 0.16 -3.43 8.97
N ASN A 46 1.42 -3.39 9.42
CA ASN A 46 2.43 -4.31 8.93
C ASN A 46 2.17 -5.76 9.36
N GLN A 47 1.71 -5.99 10.59
CA GLN A 47 1.32 -7.33 11.04
C GLN A 47 0.17 -7.91 10.20
N LEU A 48 -0.81 -7.07 9.84
CA LEU A 48 -1.89 -7.47 8.92
C LEU A 48 -1.32 -7.91 7.56
N ILE A 49 -0.41 -7.12 6.97
CA ILE A 49 0.22 -7.43 5.68
C ILE A 49 1.08 -8.69 5.76
N GLU A 50 1.89 -8.84 6.82
CA GLU A 50 2.74 -10.01 7.08
C GLU A 50 1.91 -11.31 7.11
N ALA A 51 0.73 -11.27 7.72
CA ALA A 51 -0.16 -12.43 7.86
C ALA A 51 -0.90 -12.85 6.57
N LEU A 52 -0.83 -12.05 5.50
CA LEU A 52 -1.49 -12.39 4.23
C LEU A 52 -0.78 -13.56 3.52
N GLY A 53 -1.57 -14.43 2.89
CA GLY A 53 -1.04 -15.45 1.98
C GLY A 53 -0.75 -14.90 0.58
N ASN A 54 -0.83 -15.78 -0.42
CA ASN A 54 -0.58 -15.46 -1.83
C ASN A 54 -1.88 -15.18 -2.60
N GLU A 55 -3.04 -15.24 -1.95
CA GLU A 55 -4.32 -14.92 -2.56
C GLU A 55 -4.42 -13.44 -2.96
N SER A 56 -5.26 -13.10 -3.94
CA SER A 56 -5.53 -11.70 -4.27
C SER A 56 -6.31 -11.04 -3.14
N VAL A 57 -5.79 -9.93 -2.58
CA VAL A 57 -6.37 -9.23 -1.44
C VAL A 57 -6.62 -7.77 -1.76
N GLN A 58 -7.78 -7.25 -1.34
CA GLN A 58 -8.05 -5.82 -1.25
C GLN A 58 -8.18 -5.43 0.23
N ILE A 59 -7.20 -4.69 0.74
CA ILE A 59 -7.17 -4.09 2.07
C ILE A 59 -7.85 -2.73 1.98
N ILE A 60 -8.96 -2.55 2.70
CA ILE A 60 -9.82 -1.38 2.65
C ILE A 60 -9.64 -0.61 3.94
N PHE A 61 -9.15 0.63 3.84
CA PHE A 61 -9.17 1.59 4.94
C PHE A 61 -10.41 2.47 4.77
N PRO A 62 -11.43 2.37 5.65
CA PRO A 62 -12.56 3.30 5.63
C PRO A 62 -12.07 4.76 5.73
N LYS A 63 -12.74 5.70 5.05
CA LYS A 63 -12.35 7.12 5.04
C LYS A 63 -12.07 7.66 6.44
N GLY A 64 -10.89 8.24 6.64
CA GLY A 64 -10.52 8.96 7.85
C GLY A 64 -9.02 9.29 7.88
N ARG A 65 -8.53 9.76 9.03
CA ARG A 65 -7.10 9.98 9.28
C ARG A 65 -6.47 8.76 9.94
N TYR A 66 -5.31 8.32 9.44
CA TYR A 66 -4.52 7.22 10.00
C TYR A 66 -3.11 7.72 10.27
N ASP A 67 -2.64 7.59 11.50
CA ASP A 67 -1.34 8.12 11.93
C ASP A 67 -0.29 7.02 12.03
N PHE A 68 0.90 7.29 11.48
CA PHE A 68 2.03 6.36 11.45
C PHE A 68 3.25 7.01 12.10
N TYR A 69 3.76 6.37 13.15
CA TYR A 69 4.97 6.80 13.85
C TYR A 69 6.06 5.74 13.70
N PRO A 70 7.34 6.10 13.88
CA PRO A 70 8.43 5.15 13.85
C PRO A 70 8.25 4.05 14.89
N ASP A 71 8.46 2.82 14.45
CA ASP A 71 8.48 1.63 15.29
C ASP A 71 9.77 0.87 14.98
N ALA A 72 10.59 0.65 16.01
CA ALA A 72 11.90 0.02 15.88
C ALA A 72 11.84 -1.39 15.25
N LYS A 73 10.71 -2.11 15.36
CA LYS A 73 10.52 -3.40 14.69
C LYS A 73 10.59 -3.27 13.16
N TYR A 74 10.22 -2.10 12.64
CA TYR A 74 10.14 -1.78 11.22
C TYR A 74 11.27 -0.87 10.76
N TYR A 75 12.42 -0.92 11.44
CA TYR A 75 13.65 -0.31 10.95
C TYR A 75 14.44 -1.33 10.12
N LYS A 76 14.85 -0.96 8.91
CA LYS A 76 15.59 -1.85 8.01
C LYS A 76 16.68 -1.12 7.25
N THR A 77 17.77 -1.82 7.00
CA THR A 77 18.82 -1.34 6.10
C THR A 77 18.32 -1.45 4.65
N TYR A 78 18.16 -0.31 3.98
CA TYR A 78 17.86 -0.24 2.55
C TYR A 78 18.79 0.77 1.88
N TYR A 79 19.23 0.43 0.67
CA TYR A 79 20.02 1.29 -0.19
C TYR A 79 19.15 1.72 -1.37
N GLU A 80 18.62 2.94 -1.30
CA GLU A 80 17.71 3.50 -2.29
C GLU A 80 18.49 4.49 -3.15
N SER A 81 18.62 4.19 -4.45
CA SER A 81 19.35 5.03 -5.39
C SER A 81 18.79 6.46 -5.41
N ASN A 82 19.67 7.45 -5.55
CA ASN A 82 19.32 8.88 -5.63
C ASN A 82 18.68 9.45 -4.34
N THR A 83 18.83 8.77 -3.20
CA THR A 83 18.48 9.30 -1.87
C THR A 83 19.75 9.53 -1.05
N TYR A 84 19.68 10.40 -0.04
CA TYR A 84 20.82 10.70 0.86
C TYR A 84 20.58 10.22 2.29
N ASP A 85 19.45 9.57 2.59
CA ASP A 85 19.15 9.19 3.97
C ASP A 85 20.01 8.04 4.45
N ALA A 86 20.15 7.96 5.77
CA ALA A 86 20.88 6.90 6.44
C ALA A 86 20.40 5.52 5.97
N ASP A 87 21.33 4.55 5.96
CA ASP A 87 21.02 3.20 5.49
C ASP A 87 19.86 2.57 6.27
N VAL A 88 19.73 2.89 7.57
CA VAL A 88 18.61 2.44 8.41
C VAL A 88 17.37 3.31 8.17
N ARG A 89 16.41 2.76 7.42
CA ARG A 89 15.12 3.38 7.10
C ARG A 89 14.07 3.02 8.13
N LYS A 90 13.27 4.01 8.54
CA LYS A 90 12.06 3.87 9.36
C LYS A 90 10.88 3.66 8.42
N LEU A 91 10.15 2.55 8.53
CA LEU A 91 9.14 2.17 7.54
C LEU A 91 7.74 2.16 8.16
N ALA A 92 6.82 2.96 7.61
CA ALA A 92 5.43 2.98 8.06
C ALA A 92 4.63 1.78 7.52
N ILE A 93 4.71 1.52 6.21
CA ILE A 93 4.03 0.39 5.56
C ILE A 93 5.04 -0.34 4.66
N LEU A 94 5.40 -1.57 5.05
CA LEU A 94 6.30 -2.46 4.34
C LEU A 94 5.52 -3.61 3.69
N ILE A 95 5.60 -3.70 2.37
CA ILE A 95 5.08 -4.83 1.59
C ILE A 95 6.30 -5.60 1.06
N LYS A 96 6.71 -6.63 1.80
CA LYS A 96 7.90 -7.42 1.50
C LYS A 96 7.56 -8.85 1.11
N GLN A 97 8.07 -9.34 -0.02
CA GLN A 97 7.84 -10.71 -0.51
C GLN A 97 6.35 -11.06 -0.59
N LYS A 98 5.53 -10.13 -1.10
CA LYS A 98 4.08 -10.28 -1.26
C LYS A 98 3.67 -10.01 -2.70
N LYS A 99 2.49 -10.51 -3.08
CA LYS A 99 1.90 -10.24 -4.38
C LYS A 99 0.39 -10.07 -4.35
N ASN A 100 -0.17 -9.45 -5.38
CA ASN A 100 -1.61 -9.32 -5.61
C ASN A 100 -2.36 -8.57 -4.48
N ILE A 101 -1.77 -7.50 -3.94
CA ILE A 101 -2.37 -6.68 -2.89
C ILE A 101 -2.85 -5.36 -3.47
N THR A 102 -4.10 -5.01 -3.19
CA THR A 102 -4.63 -3.65 -3.35
C THR A 102 -4.83 -3.02 -1.98
N ILE A 103 -4.14 -1.91 -1.70
CA ILE A 103 -4.47 -0.99 -0.60
C ILE A 103 -5.41 0.07 -1.16
N ASP A 104 -6.66 0.05 -0.70
CA ASP A 104 -7.69 1.02 -1.07
C ASP A 104 -8.02 1.89 0.13
N ALA A 105 -7.48 3.11 0.13
CA ALA A 105 -7.58 4.00 1.27
C ALA A 105 -8.85 4.85 1.31
N GLN A 106 -9.77 4.71 0.34
CA GLN A 106 -11.07 5.42 0.35
C GLN A 106 -10.96 6.94 0.58
N GLN A 107 -9.97 7.57 -0.05
CA GLN A 107 -9.61 8.99 0.07
C GLN A 107 -9.06 9.37 1.46
N SER A 108 -8.62 8.40 2.28
CA SER A 108 -8.10 8.64 3.63
C SER A 108 -6.79 9.39 3.64
N ASP A 109 -6.55 10.08 4.75
CA ASP A 109 -5.33 10.84 5.01
C ASP A 109 -4.40 9.97 5.85
N PHE A 110 -3.29 9.54 5.25
CA PHE A 110 -2.22 8.83 5.94
C PHE A 110 -1.19 9.88 6.36
N VAL A 111 -1.15 10.15 7.67
CA VAL A 111 -0.31 11.19 8.25
C VAL A 111 0.88 10.56 8.95
N TYR A 112 2.07 11.01 8.57
CA TYR A 112 3.34 10.46 9.02
C TYR A 112 3.99 11.38 10.04
N HIS A 113 4.60 10.78 11.06
CA HIS A 113 5.28 11.49 12.15
C HIS A 113 6.77 11.23 12.08
N GLU A 114 7.57 12.29 12.20
CA GLU A 114 9.01 12.31 11.94
C GLU A 114 9.40 11.98 10.49
N HIS A 115 10.71 11.88 10.25
CA HIS A 115 11.24 11.37 8.99
C HIS A 115 11.04 9.85 8.91
N ILE A 116 9.93 9.42 8.32
CA ILE A 116 9.53 8.02 8.12
C ILE A 116 9.06 7.79 6.68
N GLN A 117 9.37 6.63 6.10
CA GLN A 117 8.98 6.27 4.74
C GLN A 117 7.51 5.78 4.70
N PRO A 118 6.64 6.42 3.89
CA PRO A 118 5.23 6.05 3.79
C PRO A 118 4.99 4.60 3.35
N PHE A 119 5.55 4.22 2.23
CA PHE A 119 5.39 2.90 1.62
C PHE A 119 6.73 2.36 1.14
N THR A 120 6.98 1.08 1.40
CA THR A 120 8.17 0.36 0.93
C THR A 120 7.74 -0.93 0.26
N LEU A 121 8.10 -1.10 -1.01
CA LEU A 121 7.84 -2.32 -1.78
C LEU A 121 9.17 -3.06 -1.98
N ASP A 122 9.33 -4.21 -1.34
CA ASP A 122 10.56 -5.00 -1.39
C ASP A 122 10.24 -6.41 -1.91
N ASN A 123 10.72 -6.76 -3.11
CA ASN A 123 10.36 -8.01 -3.77
C ASN A 123 8.84 -8.22 -3.81
N ALA A 124 8.10 -7.19 -4.22
CA ALA A 124 6.64 -7.19 -4.29
C ALA A 124 6.15 -7.16 -5.74
N GLU A 125 5.06 -7.88 -6.04
CA GLU A 125 4.55 -8.04 -7.40
C GLU A 125 3.05 -7.72 -7.46
N ASN A 126 2.60 -7.01 -8.51
CA ASN A 126 1.19 -6.67 -8.70
C ASN A 126 0.54 -6.02 -7.46
N ILE A 127 1.13 -4.89 -7.05
CA ILE A 127 0.67 -4.08 -5.92
C ILE A 127 -0.05 -2.84 -6.45
N THR A 128 -1.22 -2.53 -5.90
CA THR A 128 -1.95 -1.28 -6.16
C THR A 128 -2.15 -0.54 -4.86
N ILE A 129 -1.75 0.73 -4.81
CA ILE A 129 -2.06 1.65 -3.72
C ILE A 129 -2.89 2.77 -4.33
N LYS A 130 -4.10 3.00 -3.84
CA LYS A 130 -5.02 3.98 -4.42
C LYS A 130 -5.88 4.68 -3.37
N ASN A 131 -6.41 5.83 -3.77
CA ASN A 131 -7.30 6.66 -2.95
C ASN A 131 -6.66 7.03 -1.59
N VAL A 132 -5.35 7.31 -1.58
CA VAL A 132 -4.59 7.70 -0.38
C VAL A 132 -4.09 9.13 -0.55
N ASN A 133 -4.25 9.93 0.49
CA ASN A 133 -3.53 11.20 0.66
C ASN A 133 -2.35 10.94 1.61
N ILE A 134 -1.17 11.43 1.27
CA ILE A 134 0.05 11.28 2.07
C ILE A 134 0.46 12.67 2.53
N ASP A 135 0.66 12.84 3.84
CA ASP A 135 1.14 14.09 4.41
C ASP A 135 1.93 13.83 5.70
N TRP A 136 2.65 14.84 6.18
CA TRP A 136 3.37 14.80 7.46
C TRP A 136 2.71 15.71 8.48
N ASP A 137 2.70 15.31 9.75
CA ASP A 137 2.16 16.16 10.84
C ASP A 137 2.99 17.45 11.02
N VAL A 138 4.29 17.35 10.73
CA VAL A 138 5.22 18.48 10.60
C VAL A 138 5.94 18.35 9.26
N PRO A 139 5.89 19.36 8.37
CA PRO A 139 6.60 19.34 7.11
C PRO A 139 8.11 19.06 7.28
N LEU A 140 8.68 18.28 6.36
CA LEU A 140 10.12 17.97 6.37
C LEU A 140 10.99 19.15 5.90
N THR A 141 10.36 20.21 5.40
CA THR A 141 10.98 21.47 4.99
C THR A 141 10.28 22.62 5.68
N SER A 142 11.00 23.72 5.91
CA SER A 142 10.42 24.94 6.44
C SER A 142 10.26 25.98 5.33
N GLU A 143 9.14 26.69 5.38
CA GLU A 143 8.87 27.84 4.53
C GLU A 143 8.71 29.08 5.41
N ALA A 144 9.15 30.23 4.91
CA ALA A 144 9.05 31.50 5.61
C ALA A 144 8.78 32.64 4.63
N GLU A 145 8.04 33.64 5.08
CA GLU A 145 7.85 34.89 4.35
C GLU A 145 9.10 35.77 4.49
N VAL A 146 9.57 36.33 3.37
CA VAL A 146 10.65 37.33 3.38
C VAL A 146 10.05 38.70 3.66
N ILE A 147 10.31 39.24 4.84
CA ILE A 147 9.74 40.53 5.29
C ILE A 147 10.63 41.71 4.87
N GLU A 148 11.96 41.53 4.84
CA GLU A 148 12.95 42.54 4.45
C GLU A 148 14.20 41.86 3.87
N SER A 149 14.89 42.53 2.94
CA SER A 149 16.19 42.10 2.43
C SER A 149 17.11 43.30 2.26
N ASP A 150 18.30 43.26 2.87
CA ASP A 150 19.32 44.29 2.67
C ASP A 150 19.95 44.22 1.28
N LYS A 151 20.52 45.34 0.83
CA LYS A 151 21.24 45.46 -0.45
C LYS A 151 22.67 44.95 -0.37
#